data_AF-A0A5K0W0Q7-F1
#
_entry.id   AF-A0A5K0W0Q7-F1
#
_cell.length_a   1.000
_cell.length_b   1.000
_cell.length_c   1.000
_cell.angle_alpha   90.00
_cell.angle_beta   90.00
_cell.angle_gamma   90.00
#
_symmetry.space_group_name_H-M   'P 1'
#
loop_
_entity.id
_entity.type
_entity.pdbx_description
1 polymer ?
#
loop_
_entity_poly.entity_id
_entity_poly.type
_entity_poly.pdbx_seq_one_letter_code
_entity_poly.pdbx_strand_id
1 'polypeptide(L)'
;TVKHIGGAMRGAGAEQLSVLVRTTVESKVSRNALRFFYGLGYKLDYELLRVGFAFTFERGARITVAVTSVNKMPKLHATDEAVPVTPGIQLVEVTSPAAADNYTDVVAAISSFCEHLAP
;
A
#
# COMPACT_ATOMS: atom_id res chain seq x y z
N THR A 1 -2.35 9.99 -8.04
CA THR A 1 -0.92 10.11 -7.65
C THR A 1 -0.13 9.07 -8.42
N VAL A 2 1.18 9.20 -8.48
CA VAL A 2 2.08 8.16 -9.01
C VAL A 2 3.00 7.74 -7.88
N LYS A 3 3.14 6.43 -7.68
CA LYS A 3 3.93 5.87 -6.60
C LYS A 3 4.88 4.82 -7.17
N HIS A 4 6.16 4.97 -6.87
CA HIS A 4 7.14 3.89 -7.03
C HIS A 4 7.30 3.20 -5.67
N ILE A 5 7.05 1.89 -5.63
CA ILE A 5 7.22 1.06 -4.44
C ILE A 5 8.41 0.13 -4.71
N GLY A 6 9.49 0.33 -3.96
CA GLY A 6 10.68 -0.51 -4.04
C GLY A 6 10.44 -1.90 -3.46
N GLY A 7 11.47 -2.75 -3.60
CA GLY A 7 11.49 -4.06 -2.95
C GLY A 7 11.41 -3.96 -1.43
N ALA A 8 11.07 -5.08 -0.80
CA ALA A 8 11.23 -5.24 0.65
C ALA A 8 12.70 -5.01 1.05
N MET A 9 12.92 -4.34 2.18
CA MET A 9 14.24 -4.26 2.82
C MET A 9 14.79 -5.68 3.04
N ARG A 10 16.10 -5.86 2.85
CA ARG A 10 16.79 -7.15 2.97
C ARG A 10 18.03 -7.02 3.85
N GLY A 11 18.49 -8.15 4.39
CA GLY A 11 19.69 -8.25 5.23
C GLY A 11 19.37 -8.33 6.72
N ALA A 12 20.41 -8.42 7.55
CA ALA A 12 20.29 -8.67 8.99
C ALA A 12 19.37 -7.67 9.72
N GLY A 13 19.37 -6.40 9.28
CA GLY A 13 18.48 -5.38 9.85
C GLY A 13 17.00 -5.59 9.54
N ALA A 14 16.66 -6.24 8.42
CA ALA A 14 15.28 -6.57 8.06
C ALA A 14 14.76 -7.80 8.81
N GLU A 15 15.63 -8.78 9.09
CA GLU A 15 15.27 -10.01 9.81
C GLU A 15 14.95 -9.76 11.29
N GLN A 16 15.45 -8.66 11.85
CA GLN A 16 15.17 -8.25 13.22
C GLN A 16 13.84 -7.50 13.38
N LEU A 17 13.18 -7.13 12.27
CA LEU A 17 11.93 -6.38 12.30
C LEU A 17 10.74 -7.33 12.12
N SER A 18 9.72 -7.15 12.97
CA SER A 18 8.42 -7.83 12.87
C SER A 18 7.55 -7.32 11.71
N VAL A 19 8.02 -6.30 10.96
CA VAL A 19 7.25 -5.59 9.93
C VAL A 19 8.01 -5.50 8.62
N LEU A 20 7.27 -5.44 7.51
CA LEU A 20 7.82 -5.28 6.18
C LEU A 20 8.09 -3.81 5.87
N VAL A 21 9.36 -3.45 5.67
CA VAL A 21 9.75 -2.09 5.26
C VAL A 21 9.99 -2.02 3.75
N ARG A 22 9.44 -1.00 3.10
CA ARG A 22 9.62 -0.73 1.65
C ARG A 22 9.88 0.75 1.40
N THR A 23 10.86 1.05 0.55
CA THR A 23 11.08 2.42 0.05
C THR A 23 9.93 2.81 -0.86
N THR A 24 9.42 4.02 -0.68
CA THR A 24 8.35 4.58 -1.48
C THR A 24 8.75 5.96 -1.96
N VAL A 25 8.51 6.25 -3.24
CA VAL A 25 8.57 7.61 -3.80
C VAL A 25 7.21 7.94 -4.38
N GLU A 26 6.62 9.06 -3.98
CA GLU A 26 5.31 9.49 -4.43
C GLU A 26 5.38 10.88 -5.08
N SER A 27 4.60 11.06 -6.14
CA SER A 27 4.44 12.35 -6.80
C SER A 27 2.96 12.61 -7.14
N LYS A 28 2.59 13.90 -7.05
CA LYS A 28 1.28 14.38 -7.52
C LYS A 28 1.29 14.49 -9.04
N VAL A 29 0.14 14.21 -9.64
CA VAL A 29 -0.04 14.31 -11.09
C VAL A 29 -1.09 15.39 -11.35
N SER A 30 -0.79 16.29 -12.28
CA SER A 30 -1.70 17.40 -12.66
C SER A 30 -2.53 17.11 -13.91
N ARG A 31 -2.14 16.11 -14.71
CA ARG A 31 -2.78 15.76 -15.99
C ARG A 31 -2.85 14.23 -16.17
N ASN A 32 -3.09 13.76 -17.39
CA ASN A 32 -3.15 12.34 -17.70
C ASN A 32 -1.76 11.68 -17.56
N ALA A 33 -1.53 10.98 -16.43
CA ALA A 33 -0.31 10.22 -16.18
C ALA A 33 -0.10 9.06 -17.16
N LEU A 34 -1.18 8.36 -17.55
CA LEU A 34 -1.07 7.19 -18.42
C LEU A 34 -0.45 7.56 -19.78
N ARG A 35 -0.90 8.67 -20.37
CA ARG A 35 -0.33 9.20 -21.62
C ARG A 35 1.14 9.59 -21.46
N PHE A 36 1.50 10.19 -20.34
CA PHE A 36 2.89 10.56 -20.05
C PHE A 36 3.79 9.31 -19.99
N PHE A 37 3.38 8.27 -19.28
CA PHE A 37 4.13 7.01 -19.18
C PHE A 37 4.25 6.27 -20.53
N TYR A 38 3.21 6.27 -21.35
CA TYR A 38 3.30 5.75 -22.72
C TYR A 38 4.31 6.52 -23.58
N GLY A 39 4.38 7.85 -23.43
CA GLY A 39 5.39 8.68 -24.10
C GLY A 39 6.82 8.36 -23.67
N LEU A 40 7.01 7.84 -22.45
CA LEU A 40 8.29 7.36 -21.92
C LEU A 40 8.60 5.89 -22.31
N GLY A 41 7.71 5.22 -23.04
CA GLY A 41 7.89 3.83 -23.46
C GLY A 41 7.41 2.77 -22.46
N TYR A 42 6.79 3.18 -21.35
CA TYR A 42 6.13 2.22 -20.44
C TYR A 42 4.87 1.65 -21.09
N LYS A 43 4.47 0.46 -20.64
CA LYS A 43 3.20 -0.17 -21.03
C LYS A 43 2.40 -0.49 -19.78
N LEU A 44 1.08 -0.40 -19.89
CA LEU A 44 0.19 -0.81 -18.82
C LEU A 44 0.19 -2.33 -18.75
N ASP A 45 0.50 -2.86 -17.56
CA ASP A 45 0.57 -4.30 -17.31
C ASP A 45 -0.79 -4.84 -16.86
N TYR A 46 -1.33 -4.29 -15.77
CA TYR A 46 -2.64 -4.63 -15.25
C TYR A 46 -3.31 -3.45 -14.53
N GLU A 47 -4.61 -3.58 -14.29
CA GLU A 47 -5.45 -2.62 -13.57
C GLU A 47 -6.28 -3.36 -12.51
N LEU A 48 -6.32 -2.80 -11.30
CA LEU A 48 -7.09 -3.34 -10.17
C LEU A 48 -7.95 -2.24 -9.56
N LEU A 49 -9.17 -2.59 -9.17
CA LEU A 49 -10.07 -1.74 -8.40
C LEU A 49 -10.12 -2.22 -6.94
N ARG A 50 -9.63 -1.39 -6.02
CA ARG A 50 -9.71 -1.63 -4.58
C ARG A 50 -10.91 -0.86 -4.00
N VAL A 51 -11.79 -1.56 -3.29
CA VAL A 51 -12.99 -0.98 -2.65
C VAL A 51 -12.99 -1.33 -1.17
N GLY A 52 -13.20 -0.35 -0.30
CA GLY A 52 -13.21 -0.57 1.14
C GLY A 52 -13.14 0.72 1.94
N PHE A 53 -12.67 0.61 3.17
CA PHE A 53 -12.52 1.73 4.09
C PHE A 53 -11.11 1.74 4.70
N ALA A 54 -10.71 2.89 5.22
CA ALA A 54 -9.47 3.03 5.96
C ALA A 54 -9.66 3.93 7.17
N PHE A 55 -8.98 3.59 8.26
CA PHE A 55 -8.90 4.38 9.48
C PHE A 55 -7.47 4.85 9.68
N THR A 56 -7.30 6.08 10.18
CA THR A 56 -6.00 6.61 10.57
C THR A 56 -6.00 6.85 12.07
N PHE A 57 -4.95 6.36 12.74
CA PHE A 57 -4.71 6.52 14.16
C PHE A 57 -3.40 7.28 14.37
N GLU A 58 -3.36 8.14 15.38
CA GLU A 58 -2.14 8.82 15.82
C GLU A 58 -1.73 8.23 17.18
N ARG A 59 -0.73 7.34 17.18
CA ARG A 59 -0.25 6.67 18.41
C ARG A 59 1.27 6.43 18.33
N GLY A 60 2.05 7.48 18.61
CA GLY A 60 3.51 7.46 18.44
C GLY A 60 3.97 7.54 16.97
N ALA A 61 3.17 7.00 16.05
CA ALA A 61 3.26 7.19 14.62
C ALA A 61 1.86 7.28 14.00
N ARG A 62 1.78 7.82 12.77
CA ARG A 62 0.55 7.83 11.97
C ARG A 62 0.30 6.45 11.38
N ILE A 63 -0.58 5.67 11.98
CA ILE A 63 -0.91 4.31 11.54
C ILE A 63 -2.18 4.35 10.69
N THR A 64 -2.13 3.78 9.50
CA THR A 64 -3.29 3.61 8.61
C THR A 64 -3.65 2.14 8.52
N VAL A 65 -4.90 1.81 8.87
CA VAL A 65 -5.48 0.48 8.71
C VAL A 65 -6.49 0.53 7.57
N ALA A 66 -6.22 -0.19 6.49
CA ALA A 66 -7.12 -0.30 5.34
C ALA A 66 -7.70 -1.71 5.27
N VAL A 67 -9.02 -1.81 5.10
CA VAL A 67 -9.73 -3.07 4.87
C VAL A 67 -10.38 -2.97 3.50
N THR A 68 -9.89 -3.75 2.54
CA THR A 68 -10.28 -3.62 1.13
C THR A 68 -10.56 -4.95 0.46
N SER A 69 -11.56 -4.96 -0.43
CA SER A 69 -11.73 -5.98 -1.46
C SER A 69 -10.95 -5.56 -2.71
N VAL A 70 -10.23 -6.51 -3.32
CA VAL A 70 -9.46 -6.29 -4.55
C VAL A 70 -10.20 -6.93 -5.71
N ASN A 71 -10.49 -6.14 -6.74
CA ASN A 71 -11.19 -6.57 -7.94
C ASN A 71 -10.26 -6.41 -9.15
N LYS A 72 -10.24 -7.41 -10.04
CA LYS A 72 -9.61 -7.30 -11.35
C LYS A 72 -10.52 -6.55 -12.30
N MET A 73 -9.93 -5.90 -13.29
CA MET A 73 -10.63 -5.16 -14.34
C MET A 73 -10.51 -5.94 -15.66
N PRO A 74 -11.49 -6.78 -16.04
CA PRO A 74 -11.41 -7.56 -17.28
C PRO A 74 -11.36 -6.68 -18.53
N LYS A 75 -12.01 -5.51 -18.44
CA LYS A 75 -11.99 -4.47 -19.44
C LYS A 75 -11.39 -3.21 -18.80
N LEU A 76 -10.44 -2.63 -19.51
CA LEU A 76 -9.71 -1.46 -19.05
C LEU A 76 -10.67 -0.31 -18.73
N HIS A 77 -10.49 0.30 -17.56
CA HIS A 77 -11.23 1.47 -17.08
C HIS A 77 -12.75 1.28 -16.86
N ALA A 78 -13.31 0.09 -17.10
CA ALA A 78 -14.73 -0.21 -16.89
C ALA A 78 -14.98 -0.72 -15.47
N THR A 79 -15.19 0.20 -14.52
CA THR A 79 -15.30 -0.13 -13.09
C THR A 79 -16.58 -0.90 -12.73
N ASP A 80 -17.61 -0.78 -13.55
CA ASP A 80 -18.88 -1.51 -13.45
C ASP A 80 -18.75 -2.99 -13.82
N GLU A 81 -17.74 -3.34 -14.62
CA GLU A 81 -17.43 -4.72 -15.03
C GLU A 81 -16.38 -5.39 -14.11
N ALA A 82 -16.01 -4.75 -13.00
CA ALA A 82 -14.98 -5.26 -12.09
C ALA A 82 -15.42 -6.55 -11.37
N VAL A 83 -14.50 -7.50 -11.25
CA VAL A 83 -14.78 -8.82 -10.64
C VAL A 83 -13.83 -9.06 -9.46
N PRO A 84 -14.30 -9.55 -8.30
CA PRO A 84 -13.43 -9.85 -7.17
C PRO A 84 -12.33 -10.84 -7.54
N VAL A 85 -11.10 -10.56 -7.10
CA VAL A 85 -9.96 -11.49 -7.24
C VAL A 85 -10.13 -12.66 -6.27
N THR A 86 -10.52 -12.37 -5.03
CA THR A 86 -10.77 -13.34 -3.96
C THR A 86 -12.14 -13.09 -3.32
N PRO A 87 -13.22 -13.70 -3.85
CA PRO A 87 -14.56 -13.52 -3.30
C PRO A 87 -14.63 -13.88 -1.82
N GLY A 88 -15.28 -13.03 -1.02
CA GLY A 88 -15.49 -13.27 0.42
C GLY A 88 -14.28 -12.99 1.33
N ILE A 89 -13.14 -12.57 0.78
CA ILE A 89 -11.92 -12.24 1.56
C ILE A 89 -11.64 -10.75 1.44
N GLN A 90 -11.43 -10.07 2.57
CA GLN A 90 -10.88 -8.72 2.58
C GLN A 90 -9.39 -8.74 2.92
N LEU A 91 -8.64 -7.89 2.25
CA LEU A 91 -7.25 -7.61 2.57
C LEU A 91 -7.20 -6.53 3.65
N VAL A 92 -6.54 -6.85 4.76
CA VAL A 92 -6.25 -5.89 5.84
C VAL A 92 -4.79 -5.47 5.74
N GLU A 93 -4.54 -4.19 5.50
CA GLU A 93 -3.21 -3.59 5.44
C GLU A 93 -3.04 -2.60 6.58
N VAL A 94 -2.06 -2.85 7.46
CA VAL A 94 -1.62 -1.89 8.50
C VAL A 94 -0.31 -1.28 8.04
N THR A 95 -0.29 0.04 7.82
CA THR A 95 0.85 0.75 7.25
C THR A 95 1.12 2.06 7.99
N SER A 96 2.37 2.50 7.99
CA SER A 96 2.74 3.81 8.51
C SER A 96 3.90 4.38 7.67
N PRO A 97 3.92 5.67 7.36
CA PRO A 97 5.09 6.29 6.73
C PRO A 97 6.24 6.35 7.74
N ALA A 98 7.44 6.03 7.27
CA ALA A 98 8.67 6.14 8.04
C ALA A 98 9.74 6.88 7.23
N ALA A 99 10.62 7.57 7.94
CA ALA A 99 11.86 8.14 7.43
C ALA A 99 13.05 7.29 7.90
N ALA A 100 14.24 7.55 7.35
CA ALA A 100 15.43 6.76 7.63
C ALA A 100 15.87 6.85 9.11
N ASP A 101 15.50 7.92 9.80
CA ASP A 101 15.90 8.27 11.17
C ASP A 101 14.90 7.83 12.24
N ASN A 102 13.66 7.46 11.87
CA ASN A 102 12.60 7.12 12.84
C ASN A 102 11.96 5.74 12.61
N TYR A 103 12.53 4.91 11.72
CA TYR A 103 11.92 3.64 11.34
C TYR A 103 11.70 2.70 12.53
N THR A 104 12.61 2.68 13.51
CA THR A 104 12.52 1.84 14.71
C THR A 104 11.29 2.18 15.56
N ASP A 105 11.02 3.48 15.72
CA ASP A 105 9.90 3.97 16.52
C ASP A 105 8.57 3.62 15.83
N VAL A 106 8.53 3.76 14.51
CA VAL A 106 7.38 3.37 13.70
C VAL A 106 7.13 1.86 13.77
N VAL A 107 8.18 1.03 13.72
CA VAL A 107 8.06 -0.43 13.87
C VAL A 107 7.49 -0.79 15.23
N ALA A 108 7.98 -0.16 16.30
CA ALA A 108 7.47 -0.40 17.65
C ALA A 108 6.00 0.01 17.78
N ALA A 109 5.61 1.16 17.21
CA ALA A 109 4.22 1.63 17.22
C ALA A 109 3.27 0.69 16.45
N ILE A 110 3.66 0.23 15.26
CA ILE A 110 2.88 -0.76 14.49
C ILE A 110 2.78 -2.07 15.27
N SER A 111 3.88 -2.55 15.85
CA SER A 111 3.89 -3.83 16.59
C SER A 111 2.95 -3.79 17.79
N SER A 112 3.04 -2.73 18.61
CA SER A 112 2.14 -2.52 19.76
C SER A 112 0.68 -2.37 19.32
N PHE A 113 0.43 -1.74 18.18
CA PHE A 113 -0.92 -1.63 17.62
C PHE A 113 -1.47 -2.99 17.18
N CYS A 114 -0.67 -3.80 16.49
CA CYS A 114 -1.05 -5.16 16.10
C CYS A 114 -1.32 -6.07 17.30
N GLU A 115 -0.50 -5.98 18.36
CA GLU A 115 -0.74 -6.68 19.63
C GLU A 115 -2.06 -6.26 20.29
N HIS A 116 -2.39 -4.97 20.25
CA HIS A 116 -3.66 -4.48 20.79
C HIS A 116 -4.89 -5.00 20.03
N LEU A 117 -4.73 -5.31 18.74
CA LEU A 117 -5.78 -5.90 17.91
C LEU A 117 -5.86 -7.43 18.04
N ALA A 118 -4.88 -8.07 18.68
CA ALA A 118 -4.90 -9.52 18.89
C ALA A 118 -6.04 -9.89 19.86
N PRO A 119 -6.76 -11.00 19.61
CA PRO A 119 -7.91 -11.43 20.40
C PRO A 119 -7.56 -11.85 21.83
#